data_AF-A0A0B1SBJ1-F1
#
_entry.id   AF-A0A0B1SBJ1-F1
#
_cell.length_a   1.000
_cell.length_b   1.000
_cell.length_c   1.000
_cell.angle_alpha   90.00
_cell.angle_beta   90.00
_cell.angle_gamma   90.00
#
_symmetry.space_group_name_H-M   'P 1'
#
loop_
_entity.id
_entity.type
_entity.pdbx_description
1 polymer ?
#
loop_
_entity_poly.entity_id
_entity_poly.type
_entity_poly.pdbx_seq_one_letter_code
_entity_poly.pdbx_strand_id
1 'polypeptide(L)'
;MALRMFGHLIRYGEPVIRRAVPLALALISVSNPQLNILETLSKFSHDADADTAHNAIFAMGLVGAGTNNARLVAMLRSLASYHHKDQVSLMLVRLSQGLTHLGKGTMTLNPWHSDRQLLCPSAIAALLTICFSFLDANNSVLNNRQHYLLYTLVLAMQPRMLVTLCEDEKKPGQLKQVRWCNCASWSSR
;
A
#
# COMPACT_ATOMS: atom_id res chain seq x y z
N MET A 1 -20.84 -4.10 1.21
CA MET A 1 -21.25 -4.95 2.35
C MET A 1 -20.15 -5.14 3.39
N ALA A 2 -18.92 -5.49 3.01
CA ALA A 2 -17.83 -5.77 3.96
C ALA A 2 -17.55 -4.64 4.99
N LEU A 3 -17.60 -3.36 4.58
CA LEU A 3 -17.40 -2.21 5.49
C LEU A 3 -18.36 -2.19 6.69
N ARG A 4 -19.62 -2.64 6.52
CA ARG A 4 -20.59 -2.70 7.62
C ARG A 4 -20.26 -3.82 8.60
N MET A 5 -19.77 -4.96 8.11
CA MET A 5 -19.36 -6.08 8.96
C MET A 5 -18.14 -5.71 9.80
N PHE A 6 -17.13 -5.02 9.23
CA PHE A 6 -16.00 -4.51 10.02
C PHE A 6 -16.43 -3.49 11.07
N GLY A 7 -17.40 -2.62 10.75
CA GLY A 7 -17.96 -1.68 11.72
C GLY A 7 -18.58 -2.37 12.94
N HIS A 8 -19.23 -3.52 12.75
CA HIS A 8 -19.73 -4.34 13.85
C HIS A 8 -18.58 -5.01 14.61
N LEU A 9 -17.60 -5.56 13.88
CA LEU A 9 -16.45 -6.26 14.47
C LEU A 9 -15.58 -5.35 15.34
N ILE A 10 -15.49 -4.05 15.03
CA ILE A 10 -14.75 -3.07 15.84
C ILE A 10 -15.45 -2.79 17.18
N ARG A 11 -16.79 -2.79 17.20
CA ARG A 11 -17.58 -2.47 18.40
C ARG A 11 -17.67 -3.63 19.38
N TYR A 12 -17.77 -4.86 18.85
CA TYR A 12 -18.03 -6.06 19.65
C TYR A 12 -16.86 -7.04 19.69
N GLY A 13 -15.79 -6.78 18.94
CA GLY A 13 -14.62 -7.66 18.88
C GLY A 13 -13.68 -7.49 20.07
N GLU A 14 -12.99 -8.58 20.39
CA GLU A 14 -11.87 -8.60 21.32
C GLU A 14 -10.72 -7.70 20.80
N PRO A 15 -9.85 -7.13 21.67
CA PRO A 15 -8.71 -6.30 21.25
C PRO A 15 -7.84 -6.89 20.15
N VAL A 16 -7.65 -8.22 20.13
CA VAL A 16 -6.89 -8.91 19.07
C VAL A 16 -7.56 -8.74 17.70
N ILE A 17 -8.88 -8.87 17.66
CA ILE A 17 -9.67 -8.72 16.45
C ILE A 17 -9.65 -7.26 16.00
N ARG A 18 -9.76 -6.30 16.93
CA ARG A 18 -9.71 -4.86 16.64
C ARG A 18 -8.40 -4.46 15.93
N ARG A 19 -7.27 -5.05 16.32
CA ARG A 19 -5.95 -4.81 15.69
C ARG A 19 -5.85 -5.31 14.25
N ALA A 20 -6.62 -6.35 13.88
CA ALA A 20 -6.62 -6.93 12.54
C ALA A 20 -7.54 -6.17 11.55
N VAL A 21 -8.52 -5.40 12.04
CA VAL A 21 -9.49 -4.71 11.19
C VAL A 21 -8.86 -3.71 10.22
N PRO A 22 -7.91 -2.83 10.62
CA PRO A 22 -7.28 -1.89 9.69
C PRO A 22 -6.57 -2.59 8.53
N LEU A 23 -5.93 -3.73 8.78
CA LEU A 23 -5.25 -4.53 7.76
C LEU A 23 -6.27 -5.18 6.80
N ALA A 24 -7.38 -5.70 7.33
CA ALA A 24 -8.46 -6.24 6.51
C ALA A 24 -9.12 -5.16 5.62
N LEU A 25 -9.29 -3.95 6.15
CA LEU A 25 -9.77 -2.80 5.36
C LEU A 25 -8.80 -2.46 4.22
N ALA A 26 -7.50 -2.53 4.45
CA ALA A 26 -6.51 -2.28 3.40
C ALA A 26 -6.54 -3.33 2.28
N LEU A 27 -6.69 -4.61 2.62
CA LEU A 27 -6.77 -5.70 1.63
C LEU A 27 -7.95 -5.58 0.67
N ILE A 28 -9.05 -4.98 1.12
CA ILE A 28 -10.24 -4.80 0.27
C ILE A 28 -10.05 -3.70 -0.77
N SER A 29 -9.22 -2.70 -0.45
CA SER A 29 -9.03 -1.52 -1.28
C SER A 29 -7.55 -1.23 -1.56
N VAL A 30 -6.78 -2.26 -1.95
CA VAL A 30 -5.37 -2.09 -2.31
C VAL A 30 -5.25 -1.23 -3.56
N SER A 31 -4.39 -0.19 -3.52
CA SER A 31 -4.20 0.79 -4.60
C SER A 31 -5.50 1.47 -5.10
N ASN A 32 -6.58 1.48 -4.30
CA ASN A 32 -7.82 2.17 -4.61
C ASN A 32 -8.27 3.01 -3.39
N PRO A 33 -7.77 4.25 -3.27
CA PRO A 33 -8.07 5.11 -2.13
C PRO A 33 -9.51 5.63 -2.19
N GLN A 34 -10.41 4.94 -1.49
CA GLN A 34 -11.76 5.44 -1.24
C GLN A 34 -11.75 6.37 -0.02
N LEU A 35 -12.40 7.53 -0.15
CA LEU A 35 -12.46 8.55 0.91
C LEU A 35 -12.97 7.98 2.24
N ASN A 36 -14.03 7.17 2.18
CA ASN A 36 -14.67 6.57 3.33
C ASN A 36 -13.69 5.69 4.13
N ILE A 37 -12.84 4.94 3.42
CA ILE A 37 -11.85 4.05 4.03
C ILE A 37 -10.75 4.88 4.68
N LEU A 38 -10.23 5.89 3.97
CA LEU A 38 -9.21 6.81 4.51
C LEU A 38 -9.67 7.52 5.77
N GLU A 39 -10.90 8.01 5.82
CA GLU A 39 -11.44 8.69 7.02
C GLU A 39 -11.59 7.72 8.20
N THR A 40 -11.96 6.45 7.96
CA THR A 40 -11.99 5.44 9.03
C THR A 40 -10.58 5.09 9.54
N LEU A 41 -9.61 4.92 8.64
CA LEU A 41 -8.22 4.64 9.01
C LEU A 41 -7.54 5.81 9.71
N SER A 42 -7.87 7.05 9.35
CA SER A 42 -7.41 8.24 10.05
C SER A 42 -7.85 8.26 11.51
N LYS A 43 -9.07 7.78 11.79
CA LYS A 43 -9.58 7.66 13.17
C LYS A 43 -8.82 6.58 13.94
N PHE A 44 -8.57 5.43 13.33
CA PHE A 44 -7.80 4.34 13.96
C PHE A 44 -6.33 4.69 14.22
N SER A 45 -5.76 5.61 13.44
CA SER A 45 -4.37 6.04 13.62
C SER A 45 -4.16 6.93 14.86
N HIS A 46 -5.24 7.47 15.44
CA HIS A 46 -5.21 8.26 16.68
C HIS A 46 -5.79 7.49 17.88
N ASP A 47 -5.98 6.16 17.73
CA ASP A 47 -6.47 5.32 18.82
C ASP A 47 -5.42 5.18 19.93
N ALA A 48 -5.87 4.91 21.16
CA ALA A 48 -4.99 4.80 22.33
C ALA A 48 -4.08 3.56 22.28
N ASP A 49 -4.51 2.51 21.57
CA ASP A 49 -3.72 1.30 21.34
C ASP A 49 -2.66 1.53 20.27
N ALA A 50 -1.39 1.60 20.67
CA ALA A 50 -0.26 1.78 19.76
C ALA A 50 -0.25 0.75 18.62
N ASP A 51 -0.50 -0.52 18.92
CA ASP A 51 -0.50 -1.61 17.92
C ASP A 51 -1.55 -1.39 16.81
N THR A 52 -2.74 -0.93 17.19
CA THR A 52 -3.82 -0.62 16.24
C THR A 52 -3.45 0.61 15.40
N ALA A 53 -2.83 1.61 16.01
CA ALA A 53 -2.37 2.81 15.32
C ALA A 53 -1.27 2.50 14.29
N HIS A 54 -0.28 1.66 14.62
CA HIS A 54 0.73 1.19 13.67
C HIS A 54 0.08 0.47 12.49
N ASN A 55 -0.81 -0.49 12.77
CA ASN A 55 -1.50 -1.24 11.72
C ASN A 55 -2.34 -0.33 10.81
N ALA A 56 -2.96 0.72 11.36
CA ALA A 56 -3.70 1.70 10.60
C ALA A 56 -2.81 2.58 9.70
N ILE A 57 -1.64 3.02 10.20
CA ILE A 57 -0.68 3.80 9.42
C ILE A 57 -0.15 2.98 8.23
N PHE A 58 0.20 1.71 8.46
CA PHE A 58 0.64 0.81 7.41
C PHE A 58 -0.46 0.54 6.38
N ALA A 59 -1.68 0.26 6.87
CA ALA A 59 -2.86 0.07 6.04
C ALA A 59 -3.17 1.28 5.14
N MET A 60 -3.00 2.51 5.61
CA MET A 60 -3.12 3.71 4.76
C MET A 60 -2.10 3.76 3.63
N GLY A 61 -0.85 3.35 3.91
CA GLY A 61 0.20 3.24 2.89
C GLY A 61 -0.18 2.24 1.79
N LEU A 62 -0.74 1.08 2.18
CA LEU A 62 -1.14 0.01 1.26
C LEU A 62 -2.33 0.42 0.37
N VAL A 63 -3.35 1.07 0.95
CA VAL A 63 -4.51 1.59 0.20
C VAL A 63 -4.09 2.68 -0.81
N GLY A 64 -3.14 3.52 -0.41
CA GLY A 64 -2.61 4.61 -1.23
C GLY A 64 -1.54 4.22 -2.24
N ALA A 65 -1.10 2.97 -2.24
CA ALA A 65 0.10 2.55 -2.96
C ALA A 65 0.05 2.86 -4.45
N GLY A 66 1.01 3.65 -4.94
CA GLY A 66 1.12 4.00 -6.36
C GLY A 66 0.08 4.98 -6.91
N THR A 67 -0.82 5.51 -6.06
CA THR A 67 -1.91 6.39 -6.53
C THR A 67 -1.58 7.88 -6.46
N ASN A 68 -0.54 8.26 -5.70
CA ASN A 68 -0.11 9.64 -5.52
C ASN A 68 -1.26 10.60 -5.11
N ASN A 69 -2.15 10.14 -4.23
CA ASN A 69 -3.27 10.95 -3.74
C ASN A 69 -2.79 12.03 -2.76
N ALA A 70 -2.87 13.30 -3.15
CA ALA A 70 -2.43 14.44 -2.35
C ALA A 70 -3.07 14.52 -0.96
N ARG A 71 -4.37 14.15 -0.83
CA ARG A 71 -5.06 14.19 0.47
C ARG A 71 -4.45 13.18 1.46
N LEU A 72 -4.14 11.98 0.98
CA LEU A 72 -3.55 10.92 1.79
C LEU A 72 -2.13 11.31 2.24
N VAL A 73 -1.34 11.89 1.33
CA VAL A 73 0.01 12.40 1.63
C VAL A 73 -0.03 13.51 2.69
N ALA A 74 -0.98 14.44 2.59
CA ALA A 74 -1.17 15.49 3.60
C ALA A 74 -1.51 14.91 4.98
N MET A 75 -2.37 13.89 5.04
CA MET A 75 -2.75 13.20 6.27
C MET A 75 -1.58 12.43 6.91
N LEU A 76 -0.78 11.72 6.11
CA LEU A 76 0.46 11.07 6.58
C LEU A 76 1.46 12.10 7.11
N ARG A 77 1.52 13.30 6.51
CA ARG A 77 2.41 14.38 6.97
C ARG A 77 1.97 14.93 8.34
N SER A 78 0.66 15.07 8.58
CA SER A 78 0.16 15.43 9.92
C SER A 78 0.41 14.34 10.96
N LEU A 79 0.32 13.06 10.58
CA LEU A 79 0.63 11.94 11.47
C LEU A 79 2.12 11.90 11.84
N ALA A 80 3.01 12.24 10.91
CA ALA A 80 4.45 12.35 11.18
C ALA A 80 4.76 13.41 12.24
N SER A 81 4.08 14.57 12.21
CA SER A 81 4.24 15.59 13.25
C SER A 81 3.65 15.16 14.60
N TYR A 82 2.57 14.38 14.60
CA TYR A 82 1.94 13.88 15.82
C TYR A 82 2.83 12.86 16.55
N HIS A 83 3.35 11.85 15.83
CA HIS A 83 4.17 10.78 16.39
C HIS A 83 5.68 11.08 16.43
N HIS A 84 6.10 12.35 16.53
CA HIS A 84 7.51 12.72 16.46
C HIS A 84 8.39 12.12 17.58
N LYS A 85 7.78 11.69 18.70
CA LYS A 85 8.49 11.11 19.86
C LYS A 85 8.84 9.63 19.66
N ASP A 86 8.03 8.90 18.88
CA ASP A 86 8.17 7.47 18.69
C ASP A 86 8.86 7.17 17.35
N GLN A 87 10.13 6.72 17.41
CA GLN A 87 10.93 6.43 16.22
C GLN A 87 10.31 5.34 15.34
N VAL A 88 9.66 4.37 15.98
CA VAL A 88 8.90 3.27 15.39
C VAL A 88 7.78 3.78 14.48
N SER A 89 6.92 4.64 15.01
CA SER A 89 5.79 5.21 14.28
C SER A 89 6.27 6.10 13.14
N LEU A 90 7.35 6.85 13.34
CA LEU A 90 7.98 7.65 12.29
C LEU A 90 8.52 6.78 11.14
N MET A 91 9.18 5.66 11.44
CA MET A 91 9.63 4.71 10.41
C MET A 91 8.43 4.21 9.60
N LEU A 92 7.35 3.85 10.26
CA LEU A 92 6.14 3.35 9.61
C LEU A 92 5.47 4.40 8.72
N VAL A 93 5.34 5.64 9.20
CA VAL A 93 4.78 6.74 8.41
C VAL A 93 5.63 7.01 7.17
N ARG A 94 6.97 6.95 7.28
CA ARG A 94 7.89 7.11 6.15
C ARG A 94 7.75 5.95 5.15
N LEU A 95 7.62 4.72 5.64
CA LEU A 95 7.36 3.57 4.79
C LEU A 95 6.05 3.76 4.02
N SER A 96 4.96 4.13 4.70
CA SER A 96 3.67 4.42 4.08
C SER A 96 3.75 5.53 3.04
N GLN A 97 4.50 6.61 3.31
CA GLN A 97 4.74 7.68 2.33
C GLN A 97 5.49 7.16 1.10
N GLY A 98 6.54 6.34 1.30
CA GLY A 98 7.27 5.68 0.21
C GLY A 98 6.35 4.81 -0.65
N LEU A 99 5.44 4.05 -0.04
CA LEU A 99 4.45 3.23 -0.74
C LEU A 99 3.51 4.08 -1.61
N THR A 100 3.05 5.23 -1.12
CA THR A 100 2.15 6.10 -1.89
C THR A 100 2.80 6.69 -3.15
N HIS A 101 4.12 6.91 -3.13
CA HIS A 101 4.89 7.46 -4.24
C HIS A 101 5.66 6.38 -5.03
N LEU A 102 5.27 5.10 -4.94
CA LEU A 102 5.90 4.01 -5.69
C LEU A 102 6.03 4.32 -7.18
N GLY A 103 7.27 4.32 -7.68
CA GLY A 103 7.57 4.64 -9.08
C GLY A 103 7.09 6.03 -9.52
N LYS A 104 6.97 7.01 -8.62
CA LYS A 104 6.29 8.31 -8.83
C LYS A 104 4.81 8.18 -9.25
N GLY A 105 4.17 7.06 -8.94
CA GLY A 105 2.83 6.70 -9.36
C GLY A 105 2.76 5.82 -10.62
N THR A 106 3.91 5.34 -11.13
CA THR A 106 3.95 4.43 -12.28
C THR A 106 3.78 2.97 -11.90
N MET A 107 3.88 2.60 -10.62
CA MET A 107 3.74 1.22 -10.13
C MET A 107 2.64 1.14 -9.08
N THR A 108 1.78 0.12 -9.16
CA THR A 108 0.67 -0.13 -8.22
C THR A 108 0.74 -1.55 -7.66
N LEU A 109 0.11 -1.79 -6.50
CA LEU A 109 0.13 -3.08 -5.78
C LEU A 109 -1.15 -3.92 -6.00
N ASN A 110 -1.88 -3.68 -7.09
CA ASN A 110 -3.16 -4.35 -7.32
C ASN A 110 -2.94 -5.82 -7.73
N PRO A 111 -3.54 -6.82 -7.03
CA PRO A 111 -3.41 -8.24 -7.39
C PRO A 111 -4.19 -8.65 -8.64
N TRP A 112 -5.09 -7.78 -9.12
CA TRP A 112 -5.87 -8.00 -10.33
C TRP A 112 -5.13 -7.47 -11.56
N HIS A 113 -4.77 -8.39 -12.44
CA HIS A 113 -4.16 -8.13 -13.74
C HIS A 113 -5.26 -8.08 -14.82
N SER A 114 -5.16 -7.13 -15.76
CA SER A 114 -6.06 -6.95 -16.92
C SER A 114 -7.56 -6.94 -16.60
N ASP A 115 -8.13 -5.73 -16.40
CA ASP A 115 -9.59 -5.51 -16.21
C ASP A 115 -10.31 -6.55 -15.33
N ARG A 116 -9.67 -6.91 -14.20
CA ARG A 116 -10.18 -7.86 -13.19
C ARG A 116 -10.40 -9.30 -13.69
N GLN A 117 -9.87 -9.68 -14.84
CA GLN A 117 -10.07 -11.03 -15.40
C GLN A 117 -9.03 -12.04 -14.89
N LEU A 118 -7.78 -11.62 -14.66
CA LEU A 118 -6.71 -12.52 -14.25
C LEU A 118 -6.21 -12.14 -12.86
N LEU A 119 -6.30 -13.09 -11.93
CA LEU A 119 -5.82 -12.94 -10.57
C LEU A 119 -4.44 -13.58 -10.45
N CYS A 120 -3.42 -12.78 -10.09
CA CYS A 120 -2.07 -13.28 -9.90
C CYS A 120 -1.94 -13.89 -8.50
N PRO A 121 -1.76 -15.23 -8.36
CA PRO A 121 -1.71 -15.88 -7.05
C PRO A 121 -0.50 -15.43 -6.23
N SER A 122 0.62 -15.10 -6.89
CA SER A 122 1.84 -14.58 -6.25
C SER A 122 1.63 -13.21 -5.59
N ALA A 123 0.93 -12.30 -6.26
CA ALA A 123 0.65 -10.96 -5.73
C ALA A 123 -0.27 -11.04 -4.50
N ILE A 124 -1.27 -11.93 -4.52
CA ILE A 124 -2.14 -12.16 -3.36
C ILE A 124 -1.38 -12.80 -2.21
N ALA A 125 -0.57 -13.83 -2.48
CA ALA A 125 0.25 -14.47 -1.46
C ALA A 125 1.18 -13.45 -0.78
N ALA A 126 1.80 -12.55 -1.55
CA ALA A 126 2.63 -11.48 -1.01
C ALA A 126 1.86 -10.50 -0.11
N LEU A 127 0.71 -10.01 -0.56
CA LEU A 127 -0.14 -9.10 0.23
C LEU A 127 -0.64 -9.75 1.52
N LEU A 128 -1.06 -11.02 1.46
CA LEU A 128 -1.48 -11.77 2.64
C LEU A 128 -0.33 -12.02 3.62
N THR A 129 0.86 -12.37 3.11
CA THR A 129 2.05 -12.61 3.93
C THR A 129 2.44 -11.35 4.69
N ILE A 130 2.38 -10.18 4.05
CA ILE A 130 2.66 -8.90 4.69
C ILE A 130 1.59 -8.51 5.69
N CYS A 131 0.31 -8.66 5.37
CA CYS A 131 -0.75 -8.39 6.35
C CYS A 131 -0.61 -9.32 7.56
N PHE A 132 -0.22 -10.58 7.36
CA PHE A 132 0.02 -11.52 8.45
C PHE A 132 1.22 -11.12 9.31
N SER A 133 2.33 -10.68 8.71
CA SER A 133 3.50 -10.22 9.48
C SER A 133 3.22 -8.96 10.31
N PHE A 134 2.27 -8.12 9.89
CA PHE A 134 1.82 -6.95 10.64
C PHE A 134 0.81 -7.26 11.75
N LEU A 135 0.27 -8.48 11.87
CA LEU A 135 -0.54 -8.84 13.05
C LEU A 135 0.31 -8.80 14.34
N ASP A 136 1.60 -9.11 14.25
CA ASP A 136 2.58 -8.95 15.33
C ASP A 136 3.63 -7.89 14.96
N ALA A 137 3.15 -6.66 14.75
CA ALA A 137 3.95 -5.53 14.28
C ALA A 137 5.18 -5.25 15.16
N ASN A 138 5.05 -5.41 16.48
CA ASN A 138 6.12 -5.12 17.44
C ASN A 138 7.25 -6.17 17.40
N ASN A 139 6.93 -7.46 17.26
CA ASN A 139 7.96 -8.50 17.26
C ASN A 139 8.54 -8.78 15.88
N SER A 140 7.76 -8.65 14.81
CA SER A 140 8.18 -9.06 13.46
C SER A 140 8.85 -7.93 12.67
N VAL A 141 8.11 -6.90 12.25
CA VAL A 141 8.60 -5.92 11.26
C VAL A 141 9.53 -4.87 11.89
N LEU A 142 9.30 -4.58 13.17
CA LEU A 142 9.83 -3.42 13.86
C LEU A 142 11.06 -3.73 14.74
N ASN A 143 11.25 -5.00 15.08
CA ASN A 143 12.48 -5.48 15.69
C ASN A 143 13.58 -5.58 14.60
N ASN A 144 14.81 -5.15 14.90
CA ASN A 144 15.95 -4.99 13.97
C ASN A 144 16.36 -6.25 13.16
N ARG A 145 15.65 -7.38 13.31
CA ARG A 145 16.02 -8.70 12.78
C ARG A 145 15.27 -9.10 11.51
N GLN A 146 14.11 -8.52 11.18
CA GLN A 146 13.27 -9.04 10.07
C GLN A 146 12.75 -8.00 9.06
N HIS A 147 13.49 -6.92 8.78
CA HIS A 147 13.13 -5.97 7.72
C HIS A 147 13.01 -6.60 6.32
N TYR A 148 13.58 -7.80 6.11
CA TYR A 148 13.46 -8.54 4.85
C TYR A 148 12.00 -8.87 4.50
N LEU A 149 11.10 -8.98 5.49
CA LEU A 149 9.69 -9.31 5.26
C LEU A 149 9.00 -8.24 4.39
N LEU A 150 9.42 -6.98 4.46
CA LEU A 150 8.92 -5.92 3.59
C LEU A 150 9.26 -6.15 2.12
N TYR A 151 10.33 -6.91 1.82
CA TYR A 151 10.73 -7.22 0.45
C TYR A 151 9.75 -8.16 -0.25
N THR A 152 8.94 -8.92 0.50
CA THR A 152 7.88 -9.76 -0.09
C THR A 152 6.86 -8.94 -0.89
N LEU A 153 6.72 -7.64 -0.59
CA LEU A 153 5.85 -6.71 -1.33
C LEU A 153 6.26 -6.55 -2.80
N VAL A 154 7.54 -6.79 -3.14
CA VAL A 154 8.06 -6.65 -4.51
C VAL A 154 7.31 -7.57 -5.48
N LEU A 155 6.87 -8.74 -5.03
CA LEU A 155 6.10 -9.68 -5.86
C LEU A 155 4.70 -9.15 -6.22
N ALA A 156 4.18 -8.18 -5.47
CA ALA A 156 2.90 -7.53 -5.75
C ALA A 156 3.06 -6.24 -6.58
N MET A 157 4.29 -5.77 -6.84
CA MET A 157 4.54 -4.54 -7.60
C MET A 157 4.30 -4.77 -9.08
N GLN A 158 3.33 -4.05 -9.65
CA GLN A 158 3.04 -4.11 -11.07
C GLN A 158 3.21 -2.72 -11.74
N PRO A 159 4.01 -2.60 -12.82
CA PRO A 159 4.15 -1.34 -13.55
C PRO A 159 2.91 -1.05 -14.42
N ARG A 160 2.42 0.19 -14.37
CA ARG A 160 1.35 0.71 -15.24
C ARG A 160 1.87 1.28 -16.56
N MET A 161 3.04 1.91 -16.56
CA MET A 161 3.59 2.62 -17.73
C MET A 161 4.90 1.97 -18.17
N LEU A 162 4.96 1.54 -19.43
CA LEU A 162 6.20 1.14 -20.10
C LEU A 162 6.65 2.29 -21.00
N VAL A 163 7.90 2.69 -20.85
CA VAL A 163 8.51 3.70 -21.72
C VAL A 163 9.50 2.98 -22.62
N THR A 164 9.16 2.85 -23.90
CA THR A 164 10.10 2.38 -24.92
C THR A 164 10.82 3.57 -25.52
N LEU A 165 12.15 3.53 -25.49
CA LEU A 165 12.99 4.51 -26.20
C LEU A 165 13.20 3.96 -27.61
N CYS A 166 12.73 4.68 -28.62
CA CYS A 166 13.08 4.40 -30.02
C CYS A 166 14.07 5.45 -30.49
N GLU A 167 15.05 5.03 -31.29
CA GLU A 167 15.92 5.95 -32.02
C GLU A 167 15.12 6.64 -33.13
N ASP A 168 15.21 7.98 -33.21
CA ASP A 168 14.61 8.74 -34.31
C ASP A 168 15.46 8.61 -35.58
N GLU A 169 14.86 8.12 -36.67
CA GLU A 169 15.53 7.95 -37.99
C GLU A 169 16.11 9.25 -38.57
N LYS A 170 15.71 10.43 -38.06
CA LYS A 170 16.10 11.75 -38.60
C LYS A 170 17.32 12.37 -37.92
N LYS A 171 17.75 11.88 -36.76
CA LYS A 171 18.93 12.37 -36.02
C LYS A 171 19.58 11.24 -35.21
N PRO A 172 20.68 10.63 -35.68
CA PRO A 172 21.38 9.60 -34.91
C PRO A 172 21.90 10.22 -33.60
N GLY A 173 21.45 9.67 -32.46
CA GLY A 173 21.84 10.11 -31.10
C GLY A 173 20.73 10.79 -30.28
N GLN A 174 19.55 11.04 -30.84
CA GLN A 174 18.41 11.61 -30.09
C GLN A 174 17.33 10.53 -29.86
N LEU A 175 17.19 10.09 -28.61
CA LEU A 175 16.19 9.10 -28.21
C LEU A 175 14.82 9.78 -28.02
N LYS A 176 13.80 9.31 -28.73
CA LYS A 176 12.43 9.78 -28.55
C LYS A 176 11.68 8.88 -27.59
N GLN A 177 11.07 9.52 -26.59
CA GLN A 177 10.18 8.82 -25.69
C GLN A 177 8.85 8.52 -26.39
N VAL A 178 8.62 7.26 -26.75
CA VAL A 178 7.30 6.81 -27.19
C VAL A 178 6.56 6.31 -25.94
N ARG A 179 5.54 7.05 -25.49
CA ARG A 179 4.67 6.59 -24.40
C ARG A 179 3.70 5.55 -24.95
N TRP A 180 3.99 4.28 -24.70
CA TRP A 180 2.98 3.24 -24.83
C TRP A 180 2.12 3.25 -23.57
N CYS A 181 0.83 3.55 -23.75
CA CYS A 181 -0.16 3.38 -22.71
C CYS A 181 -0.51 1.88 -22.64
N ASN A 182 -0.43 1.32 -21.42
CA ASN A 182 -0.72 -0.07 -21.03
C ASN A 182 0.35 -1.14 -21.39
N CYS A 183 1.18 -1.44 -20.41
CA CYS A 183 2.09 -2.60 -20.38
C CYS A 183 1.36 -3.97 -20.31
N ALA A 184 0.03 -3.98 -20.20
CA ALA A 184 -0.78 -5.20 -20.02
C ALA A 184 -0.96 -6.05 -21.29
N SER A 185 -0.63 -5.55 -22.49
CA SER A 185 -0.80 -6.30 -23.73
C SER A 185 0.40 -7.20 -24.11
N TRP A 186 1.53 -7.09 -23.41
CA TRP A 186 2.79 -7.71 -23.85
C TRP A 186 3.02 -9.14 -23.34
N SER A 187 2.22 -9.64 -22.39
CA SER A 187 2.36 -10.99 -21.84
C SER A 187 1.56 -12.07 -22.61
N SER A 188 0.96 -11.74 -23.75
CA SER A 188 0.10 -12.66 -24.52
C SER A 188 0.54 -12.84 -25.98
N ARG A 189 1.86 -12.75 -26.24
CA ARG A 189 2.48 -13.29 -27.46
C ARG A 189 3.69 -14.13 -27.10
#